data_AF-W4KGG2-F1
#
_entry.id   AF-W4KGG2-F1
#
_cell.length_a   1.000
_cell.length_b   1.000
_cell.length_c   1.000
_cell.angle_alpha   90.00
_cell.angle_beta   90.00
_cell.angle_gamma   90.00
#
_symmetry.space_group_name_H-M   'P 1'
#
loop_
_entity.id
_entity.type
_entity.pdbx_description
1 polymer ?
#
loop_
_entity_poly.entity_id
_entity_poly.type
_entity_poly.pdbx_seq_one_letter_code
_entity_poly.pdbx_strand_id
1 'polypeptide(L)'
;MTRIIWKKIREELILPYLQLDIKYFDLGLEARDATNDRIMIDSANAMLEHKIGIKYATITPDDARVKEFKLKQMWRSPNVTIRNTVGGPVFREPIILERIPRPIPRWVNPIVIGRHAFGDQYRSTDLVAPGPGKLQLVYTPADGAAPTTLDFEATGIYYEHRLIDDMVAQAIKSSGGFVWATKNYDGDVQSDILTQGFGSLGMMTSSLITPDGQVIESEAAHGTVTRHYREYQKGNETSTNPVASIFAWTRRLLYRAKLNPNPALAAFARDLEAACTETTDADGVITKDLALAIHGKAMRREHWVVTDVYTDAVKGKLDQKLAARAEKP
;
A
#
# COMPACT_ATOMS: atom_id res chain seq x y z
N MET A 1 11.64 11.55 -4.84
CA MET A 1 12.48 10.47 -4.27
C MET A 1 11.99 9.10 -4.72
N THR A 2 10.69 8.83 -4.57
CA THR A 2 10.06 7.55 -4.94
C THR A 2 10.36 7.07 -6.36
N ARG A 3 10.39 7.95 -7.37
CA ARG A 3 10.77 7.58 -8.75
C ARG A 3 12.16 6.93 -8.87
N ILE A 4 13.14 7.38 -8.07
CA ILE A 4 14.51 6.84 -8.07
C ILE A 4 14.51 5.46 -7.42
N ILE A 5 13.89 5.35 -6.23
CA ILE A 5 13.72 4.08 -5.51
C ILE A 5 12.98 3.06 -6.37
N TRP A 6 11.92 3.50 -7.07
CA TRP A 6 11.11 2.66 -7.96
C TRP A 6 11.94 2.05 -9.09
N LYS A 7 12.82 2.86 -9.70
CA LYS A 7 13.74 2.39 -10.74
C LYS A 7 14.67 1.30 -10.18
N LYS A 8 15.28 1.54 -9.01
CA LYS A 8 16.18 0.58 -8.35
C LYS A 8 15.46 -0.72 -8.01
N ILE A 9 14.29 -0.66 -7.36
CA ILE A 9 13.47 -1.84 -7.05
C ILE A 9 13.18 -2.64 -8.33
N ARG A 10 12.71 -1.98 -9.39
CA ARG A 10 12.40 -2.65 -10.66
C ARG A 10 13.63 -3.34 -11.25
N GLU A 11 14.76 -2.65 -11.29
CA GLU A 11 15.97 -3.11 -12.01
C GLU A 11 16.80 -4.11 -11.20
N GLU A 12 16.72 -4.10 -9.87
CA GLU A 12 17.58 -4.92 -9.01
C GLU A 12 16.81 -5.99 -8.22
N LEU A 13 15.53 -5.75 -7.89
CA LEU A 13 14.72 -6.65 -7.07
C LEU A 13 13.61 -7.37 -7.84
N ILE A 14 13.28 -6.95 -9.06
CA ILE A 14 12.16 -7.51 -9.84
C ILE A 14 12.64 -8.15 -11.14
N LEU A 15 13.14 -7.34 -12.08
CA LEU A 15 13.48 -7.79 -13.43
C LEU A 15 14.66 -8.77 -13.54
N PRO A 16 15.64 -8.81 -12.60
CA PRO A 16 16.66 -9.87 -12.61
C PRO A 16 16.09 -11.27 -12.37
N TYR A 17 14.92 -11.36 -11.72
CA TYR A 17 14.31 -12.63 -11.31
C TYR A 17 13.05 -12.99 -12.10
N LEU A 18 12.39 -11.99 -12.70
CA LEU A 18 11.09 -12.17 -13.36
C LEU A 18 11.09 -11.57 -14.76
N GLN A 19 10.64 -12.37 -15.73
CA GLN A 19 10.28 -11.88 -17.06
C GLN A 19 8.81 -11.43 -17.05
N LEU A 20 8.58 -10.12 -17.16
CA LEU A 20 7.25 -9.50 -17.08
C LEU A 20 6.95 -8.69 -18.34
N ASP A 21 5.75 -8.85 -18.92
CA ASP A 21 5.21 -7.87 -19.87
C ASP A 21 4.63 -6.69 -19.07
N ILE A 22 5.39 -5.59 -19.05
CA ILE A 22 5.03 -4.36 -18.32
C ILE A 22 4.58 -3.32 -19.32
N LYS A 23 3.28 -2.96 -19.27
CA LYS A 23 2.79 -1.73 -19.91
C LYS A 23 3.19 -0.53 -19.04
N TYR A 24 4.18 0.22 -19.52
CA TYR A 24 4.79 1.31 -18.76
C TYR A 24 4.14 2.66 -19.10
N PHE A 25 3.71 3.39 -18.07
CA PHE A 25 3.19 4.76 -18.17
C PHE A 25 4.00 5.67 -17.24
N ASP A 26 4.62 6.72 -17.77
CA ASP A 26 5.33 7.70 -16.95
C ASP A 26 4.35 8.71 -16.34
N LEU A 27 3.93 8.47 -15.10
CA LEU A 27 3.03 9.38 -14.37
C LEU A 27 3.78 10.55 -13.69
N GLY A 28 5.04 10.80 -14.06
CA GLY A 28 5.81 11.95 -13.64
C GLY A 28 5.12 13.26 -14.02
N LEU A 29 5.27 14.29 -13.17
CA LEU A 29 4.55 15.56 -13.34
C LEU A 29 4.80 16.22 -14.70
N GLU A 30 6.03 16.17 -15.23
CA GLU A 30 6.37 16.71 -16.54
C GLU A 30 5.72 15.93 -17.70
N ALA A 31 5.67 14.60 -17.63
CA ALA A 31 5.02 13.75 -18.63
C ALA A 31 3.49 13.95 -18.62
N ARG A 32 2.92 14.13 -17.44
CA ARG A 32 1.50 14.50 -17.30
C ARG A 32 1.23 15.87 -17.91
N ASP A 33 2.04 16.89 -17.61
CA ASP A 33 1.86 18.22 -18.21
C ASP A 33 2.03 18.18 -19.74
N ALA A 34 3.04 17.47 -20.25
CA ALA A 34 3.29 17.31 -21.68
C ALA A 34 2.10 16.68 -22.42
N THR A 35 1.44 15.69 -21.81
CA THR A 35 0.29 14.96 -22.38
C THR A 35 -1.06 15.57 -22.04
N ASN A 36 -1.10 16.75 -21.40
CA ASN A 36 -2.32 17.36 -20.87
C ASN A 36 -3.12 16.40 -19.95
N ASP A 37 -2.38 15.65 -19.12
CA ASP A 37 -2.84 14.61 -18.19
C ASP A 37 -3.53 13.41 -18.87
N ARG A 38 -3.47 13.30 -20.21
CA ARG A 38 -4.06 12.17 -20.96
C ARG A 38 -3.46 10.83 -20.56
N ILE A 39 -2.15 10.81 -20.25
CA ILE A 39 -1.45 9.61 -19.78
C ILE A 39 -2.07 9.00 -18.51
N MET A 40 -2.71 9.82 -17.66
CA MET A 40 -3.42 9.32 -16.47
C MET A 40 -4.63 8.47 -16.87
N ILE A 41 -5.45 8.97 -17.80
CA ILE A 41 -6.64 8.27 -18.29
C ILE A 41 -6.24 6.98 -19.01
N ASP A 42 -5.22 7.06 -19.86
CA ASP A 42 -4.74 5.89 -20.59
C ASP A 42 -4.18 4.82 -19.63
N SER A 43 -3.45 5.24 -18.58
CA SER A 43 -2.97 4.30 -17.56
C SER A 43 -4.10 3.65 -16.76
N ALA A 44 -5.15 4.40 -16.41
CA ALA A 44 -6.30 3.86 -15.68
C ALA A 44 -7.12 2.89 -16.53
N ASN A 45 -7.29 3.19 -17.83
CA ASN A 45 -7.94 2.26 -18.77
C ASN A 45 -7.11 0.99 -18.96
N ALA A 46 -5.78 1.09 -19.03
CA ALA A 46 -4.90 -0.07 -19.10
C ALA A 46 -4.98 -0.94 -17.82
N MET A 47 -5.19 -0.33 -16.64
CA MET A 47 -5.44 -1.07 -15.40
C MET A 47 -6.75 -1.85 -15.47
N LEU A 48 -7.82 -1.26 -16.02
CA LEU A 48 -9.10 -1.95 -16.22
C LEU A 48 -8.97 -3.11 -17.22
N GLU A 49 -8.26 -2.90 -18.33
CA GLU A 49 -8.03 -3.93 -19.36
C GLU A 49 -7.19 -5.10 -18.82
N HIS A 50 -6.09 -4.80 -18.15
CA HIS A 50 -5.13 -5.81 -17.67
C HIS A 50 -5.41 -6.32 -16.25
N LYS A 51 -6.42 -5.75 -15.59
CA LYS A 51 -6.90 -6.10 -14.24
C LYS A 51 -5.90 -5.82 -13.11
N ILE A 52 -4.78 -5.19 -13.39
CA ILE A 52 -3.69 -4.97 -12.42
C ILE A 52 -2.93 -3.67 -12.71
N GLY A 53 -2.61 -2.93 -11.64
CA GLY A 53 -1.78 -1.73 -11.66
C GLY A 53 -0.79 -1.70 -10.50
N ILE A 54 0.40 -1.18 -10.75
CA ILE A 54 1.38 -0.86 -9.69
C ILE A 54 1.85 0.57 -9.92
N LYS A 55 1.80 1.38 -8.87
CA LYS A 55 2.05 2.81 -8.99
C LYS A 55 3.02 3.28 -7.94
N TYR A 56 3.96 4.11 -8.36
CA TYR A 56 4.80 4.88 -7.46
C TYR A 56 4.12 6.20 -7.07
N ALA A 57 4.49 6.78 -5.92
CA ALA A 57 3.90 8.04 -5.47
C ALA A 57 4.15 9.18 -6.48
N THR A 58 3.11 9.96 -6.78
CA THR A 58 3.13 11.06 -7.75
C THR A 58 2.87 12.40 -7.07
N ILE A 59 3.34 13.49 -7.68
CA ILE A 59 3.09 14.85 -7.17
C ILE A 59 1.66 15.25 -7.55
N THR A 60 0.86 15.71 -6.58
CA THR A 60 -0.33 16.53 -6.87
C THR A 60 0.10 17.99 -6.83
N PRO A 61 0.06 18.75 -7.95
CA PRO A 61 0.59 20.10 -7.97
C PRO A 61 -0.28 21.07 -7.17
N ASP A 62 0.37 21.96 -6.43
CA ASP A 62 -0.18 23.18 -5.84
C ASP A 62 0.39 24.41 -6.59
N ASP A 63 0.07 25.63 -6.15
CA ASP A 63 0.58 26.86 -6.76
C ASP A 63 2.11 26.94 -6.81
N ALA A 64 2.79 26.39 -5.79
CA ALA A 64 4.25 26.35 -5.76
C ALA A 64 4.80 25.38 -6.82
N ARG A 65 4.17 24.22 -7.00
CA ARG A 65 4.54 23.24 -8.05
C ARG A 65 4.25 23.76 -9.45
N VAL A 66 3.16 24.49 -9.65
CA VAL A 66 2.86 25.15 -10.93
C VAL A 66 4.01 26.07 -11.33
N LYS A 67 4.50 26.89 -10.40
CA LYS A 67 5.65 27.78 -10.62
C LYS A 67 6.96 27.01 -10.81
N GLU A 68 7.23 26.03 -9.95
CA GLU A 68 8.48 25.25 -9.98
C GLU A 68 8.65 24.49 -11.30
N PHE A 69 7.59 23.83 -11.77
CA PHE A 69 7.63 22.99 -12.97
C PHE A 69 7.14 23.72 -14.23
N LYS A 70 6.77 25.01 -14.12
CA LYS A 70 6.22 25.81 -15.22
C LYS A 70 5.04 25.12 -15.91
N LEU A 71 4.11 24.61 -15.10
CA LEU A 71 2.98 23.81 -15.58
C LEU A 71 2.00 24.67 -16.39
N LYS A 72 1.34 24.06 -17.38
CA LYS A 72 0.25 24.68 -18.14
C LYS A 72 -0.93 25.05 -17.24
N GLN A 73 -1.22 24.20 -16.25
CA GLN A 73 -2.26 24.41 -15.23
C GLN A 73 -2.04 23.54 -13.99
N MET A 74 -2.84 23.78 -12.95
CA MET A 74 -2.86 22.94 -11.76
C MET A 74 -3.63 21.64 -12.04
N TRP A 75 -2.91 20.59 -12.45
CA TRP A 75 -3.49 19.28 -12.73
C TRP A 75 -4.10 18.63 -11.49
N ARG A 76 -5.16 17.85 -11.69
CA ARG A 76 -5.80 17.07 -10.61
C ARG A 76 -4.86 15.99 -10.06
N SER A 77 -5.20 15.48 -8.88
CA SER A 77 -4.47 14.39 -8.26
C SER A 77 -4.56 13.11 -9.10
N PRO A 78 -3.43 12.47 -9.46
CA PRO A 78 -3.42 11.17 -10.12
C PRO A 78 -4.24 10.11 -9.39
N ASN A 79 -4.22 10.12 -8.06
CA ASN A 79 -4.92 9.14 -7.24
C ASN A 79 -6.44 9.33 -7.35
N VAL A 80 -6.92 10.57 -7.39
CA VAL A 80 -8.35 10.86 -7.61
C VAL A 80 -8.78 10.41 -9.01
N THR A 81 -7.97 10.66 -10.04
CA THR A 81 -8.27 10.20 -11.40
C THR A 81 -8.37 8.68 -11.47
N ILE A 82 -7.39 7.94 -10.95
CA ILE A 82 -7.43 6.47 -10.91
C ILE A 82 -8.63 5.97 -10.10
N ARG A 83 -8.89 6.53 -8.92
CA ARG A 83 -10.02 6.13 -8.07
C ARG A 83 -11.37 6.33 -8.76
N ASN A 84 -11.54 7.43 -9.49
CA ASN A 84 -12.78 7.72 -10.21
C ASN A 84 -12.96 6.83 -11.45
N THR A 85 -11.86 6.43 -12.11
CA THR A 85 -11.93 5.60 -13.32
C THR A 85 -12.01 4.11 -12.99
N VAL A 86 -11.15 3.62 -12.10
CA VAL A 86 -11.10 2.20 -11.73
C VAL A 86 -12.24 1.84 -10.77
N GLY A 87 -12.51 2.71 -9.79
CA GLY A 87 -13.55 2.49 -8.79
C GLY A 87 -13.16 1.47 -7.71
N GLY A 88 -13.76 1.61 -6.53
CA GLY A 88 -13.56 0.70 -5.40
C GLY A 88 -12.92 1.33 -4.17
N PRO A 89 -13.00 0.66 -3.01
CA PRO A 89 -12.35 1.11 -1.79
C PRO A 89 -10.81 0.98 -1.87
N VAL A 90 -10.13 1.81 -1.09
CA VAL A 90 -8.67 1.71 -0.87
C VAL A 90 -8.43 1.06 0.48
N PHE A 91 -7.71 -0.07 0.48
CA PHE A 91 -7.28 -0.75 1.69
C PHE A 91 -5.86 -0.32 2.06
N ARG A 92 -5.66 0.07 3.31
CA ARG A 92 -4.34 0.35 3.89
C ARG A 92 -4.04 -0.62 5.02
N GLU A 93 -2.96 -1.39 4.86
CA GLU A 93 -2.54 -2.44 5.80
C GLU A 93 -1.09 -2.18 6.24
N PRO A 94 -0.84 -2.13 7.57
CA PRO A 94 0.51 -1.92 8.10
C PRO A 94 1.38 -3.15 7.88
N ILE A 95 2.65 -2.91 7.59
CA ILE A 95 3.69 -3.92 7.53
C ILE A 95 4.29 -4.02 8.93
N ILE A 96 4.04 -5.14 9.61
CA ILE A 96 4.44 -5.33 10.99
C ILE A 96 5.92 -5.75 11.04
N LEU A 97 6.67 -5.08 11.89
CA LEU A 97 8.05 -5.42 12.25
C LEU A 97 8.11 -5.63 13.76
N GLU A 98 8.62 -6.78 14.19
CA GLU A 98 8.68 -7.14 15.62
C GLU A 98 9.65 -6.25 16.39
N ARG A 99 10.74 -5.81 15.76
CA ARG A 99 11.78 -4.97 16.37
C ARG A 99 11.32 -3.53 16.60
N ILE A 100 10.30 -3.06 15.88
CA ILE A 100 9.88 -1.67 15.93
C ILE A 100 8.87 -1.47 17.07
N PRO A 101 9.20 -0.64 18.09
CA PRO A 101 8.28 -0.38 19.17
C PRO A 101 7.05 0.37 18.64
N ARG A 102 5.88 -0.06 19.08
CA ARG A 102 4.60 0.57 18.76
C ARG A 102 4.24 1.56 19.85
N PRO A 103 3.88 2.82 19.52
CA PRO A 103 3.35 3.78 20.48
C PRO A 103 2.11 3.26 21.24
N ILE A 104 1.34 2.36 20.62
CA ILE A 104 0.23 1.64 21.25
C ILE A 104 0.64 0.15 21.33
N PRO A 105 1.20 -0.30 22.47
CA PRO A 105 1.80 -1.65 22.58
C PRO A 105 0.81 -2.79 22.38
N ARG A 106 -0.49 -2.55 22.59
CA ARG A 106 -1.53 -3.56 22.41
C ARG A 106 -1.78 -3.93 20.96
N TRP A 107 -1.40 -3.10 20.00
CA TRP A 107 -1.61 -3.34 18.56
C TRP A 107 -0.69 -4.43 18.02
N VAL A 108 -0.97 -5.68 18.42
CA VAL A 108 -0.19 -6.87 18.05
C VAL A 108 -0.56 -7.39 16.66
N ASN A 109 -1.83 -7.25 16.26
CA ASN A 109 -2.35 -7.64 14.95
C ASN A 109 -2.61 -6.39 14.09
N PRO A 110 -2.61 -6.52 12.74
CA PRO A 110 -2.83 -5.37 11.86
C PRO A 110 -4.26 -4.84 11.98
N ILE A 111 -4.42 -3.53 11.85
CA ILE A 111 -5.71 -2.88 11.63
C ILE A 111 -5.72 -2.41 10.18
N VAL A 112 -6.67 -2.90 9.38
CA VAL A 112 -6.75 -2.58 7.96
C VAL A 112 -7.82 -1.52 7.75
N ILE A 113 -7.46 -0.33 7.27
CA ILE A 113 -8.44 0.68 6.89
C ILE A 113 -8.98 0.37 5.51
N GLY A 114 -10.29 0.15 5.38
CA GLY A 114 -10.99 0.18 4.10
C GLY A 114 -11.60 1.56 3.88
N ARG A 115 -10.92 2.43 3.14
CA ARG A 115 -11.36 3.79 2.83
C ARG A 115 -12.34 3.78 1.67
N HIS A 116 -13.57 4.22 1.92
CA HIS A 116 -14.57 4.40 0.89
C HIS A 116 -14.20 5.62 0.02
N ALA A 117 -13.87 5.40 -1.25
CA ALA A 117 -13.45 6.47 -2.16
C ALA A 117 -14.64 7.20 -2.84
N PHE A 118 -15.90 6.80 -2.61
CA PHE A 118 -17.08 7.33 -3.29
C PHE A 118 -18.41 7.06 -2.54
N GLY A 119 -19.29 8.05 -2.32
CA GLY A 119 -20.74 7.81 -2.09
C GLY A 119 -21.28 7.69 -0.66
N ASP A 120 -20.46 7.51 0.38
CA ASP A 120 -20.77 7.69 1.83
C ASP A 120 -22.12 7.10 2.36
N GLN A 121 -22.53 7.53 3.56
CA GLN A 121 -23.76 7.14 4.28
C GLN A 121 -25.08 7.50 3.57
N TYR A 122 -25.02 8.33 2.51
CA TYR A 122 -26.22 8.79 1.81
C TYR A 122 -26.80 7.73 0.85
N ARG A 123 -26.13 6.58 0.73
CA ARG A 123 -26.59 5.40 -0.01
C ARG A 123 -26.46 4.09 0.79
N SER A 124 -26.20 4.16 2.10
CA SER A 124 -26.22 2.97 2.96
C SER A 124 -27.65 2.62 3.38
N THR A 125 -27.85 1.37 3.81
CA THR A 125 -29.10 0.89 4.41
C THR A 125 -28.77 0.36 5.79
N ASP A 126 -29.36 0.97 6.82
CA ASP A 126 -29.10 0.63 8.21
C ASP A 126 -30.24 -0.25 8.75
N LEU A 127 -29.92 -1.20 9.63
CA LEU A 127 -30.88 -2.12 10.24
C LEU A 127 -30.55 -2.29 11.74
N VAL A 128 -31.55 -2.10 12.60
CA VAL A 128 -31.49 -2.58 14.00
C VAL A 128 -32.17 -3.93 14.06
N ALA A 129 -31.43 -4.99 14.36
CA ALA A 129 -31.99 -6.33 14.46
C ALA A 129 -32.91 -6.45 15.69
N PRO A 130 -34.16 -6.94 15.56
CA PRO A 130 -35.13 -6.96 16.66
C PRO A 130 -34.97 -8.14 17.62
N GLY A 131 -34.06 -9.07 17.36
CA GLY A 131 -33.84 -10.28 18.15
C GLY A 131 -32.79 -11.21 17.52
N PRO A 132 -32.57 -12.41 18.07
CA PRO A 132 -31.65 -13.39 17.51
C PRO A 132 -32.00 -13.73 16.07
N GLY A 133 -31.01 -13.71 15.17
CA GLY A 133 -31.21 -13.99 13.75
C GLY A 133 -29.88 -13.98 13.00
N LYS A 134 -29.92 -14.39 11.74
CA LYS A 134 -28.75 -14.49 10.87
C LYS A 134 -28.69 -13.30 9.91
N LEU A 135 -27.57 -12.58 9.90
CA LEU A 135 -27.31 -11.52 8.92
C LEU A 135 -26.55 -12.10 7.72
N GLN A 136 -27.08 -11.91 6.51
CA GLN A 136 -26.43 -12.35 5.28
C GLN A 136 -26.41 -11.20 4.26
N LEU A 137 -25.29 -11.04 3.56
CA LEU A 137 -25.23 -10.21 2.37
C LEU A 137 -25.47 -11.11 1.15
N VAL A 138 -26.57 -10.86 0.44
CA VAL A 138 -26.91 -11.62 -0.78
C VAL A 138 -26.68 -10.72 -1.98
N TYR A 139 -25.74 -11.10 -2.84
CA TYR A 139 -25.56 -10.51 -4.16
C TYR A 139 -26.32 -11.36 -5.18
N THR A 140 -27.33 -10.78 -5.81
CA THR A 140 -28.07 -11.41 -6.92
C THR A 140 -27.61 -10.80 -8.24
N PRO A 141 -26.90 -11.56 -9.08
CA PRO A 141 -26.49 -11.10 -10.40
C PRO A 141 -27.68 -10.70 -11.29
N ALA A 142 -27.53 -9.61 -12.04
CA ALA A 142 -28.57 -9.13 -12.97
C ALA A 142 -28.70 -10.02 -14.22
N ASP A 143 -27.70 -10.84 -14.53
CA ASP A 143 -27.65 -11.76 -15.66
C ASP A 143 -28.35 -13.11 -15.38
N GLY A 144 -28.97 -13.25 -14.21
CA GLY A 144 -29.69 -14.46 -13.80
C GLY A 144 -28.78 -15.58 -13.26
N ALA A 145 -27.48 -15.33 -13.09
CA ALA A 145 -26.60 -16.28 -12.41
C ALA A 145 -27.00 -16.45 -10.93
N ALA A 146 -26.54 -17.54 -10.31
CA ALA A 146 -26.90 -17.89 -8.94
C ALA A 146 -26.47 -16.79 -7.94
N PRO A 147 -27.34 -16.42 -6.97
CA PRO A 147 -26.97 -15.48 -5.93
C PRO A 147 -25.78 -15.97 -5.10
N THR A 148 -24.88 -15.06 -4.76
CA THR A 148 -23.78 -15.32 -3.82
C THR A 148 -24.18 -14.81 -2.44
N THR A 149 -24.13 -15.68 -1.45
CA THR A 149 -24.42 -15.32 -0.05
C THR A 149 -23.12 -15.27 0.74
N LEU A 150 -22.82 -14.12 1.32
CA LEU A 150 -21.73 -13.98 2.29
C LEU A 150 -22.27 -14.22 3.69
N ASP A 151 -21.72 -15.24 4.33
CA ASP A 151 -22.05 -15.67 5.69
C ASP A 151 -20.87 -15.40 6.63
N PHE A 152 -20.98 -14.32 7.42
CA PHE A 152 -19.94 -13.92 8.36
C PHE A 152 -19.78 -14.96 9.50
N GLU A 153 -20.87 -15.58 9.95
CA GLU A 153 -20.84 -16.57 11.04
C GLU A 153 -20.11 -17.84 10.62
N ALA A 154 -20.35 -18.33 9.40
CA ALA A 154 -19.67 -19.52 8.86
C ALA A 154 -18.14 -19.34 8.74
N THR A 155 -17.67 -18.10 8.70
CA THR A 155 -16.25 -17.75 8.63
C THR A 155 -15.67 -17.28 9.97
N GLY A 156 -16.47 -17.30 11.05
CA GLY A 156 -16.06 -16.91 12.39
C GLY A 156 -15.77 -15.41 12.56
N ILE A 157 -16.30 -14.56 11.68
CA ILE A 157 -16.16 -13.09 11.72
C ILE A 157 -17.53 -12.43 11.89
N TYR A 158 -17.56 -11.12 12.12
CA TYR A 158 -18.80 -10.35 12.27
C TYR A 158 -18.66 -8.95 11.65
N TYR A 159 -19.80 -8.30 11.44
CA TYR A 159 -19.91 -6.89 11.06
C TYR A 159 -20.60 -6.11 12.17
N GLU A 160 -20.08 -4.94 12.52
CA GLU A 160 -20.65 -4.06 13.53
C GLU A 160 -20.49 -2.60 13.09
N HIS A 161 -21.59 -1.85 13.09
CA HIS A 161 -21.56 -0.39 12.95
C HIS A 161 -21.25 0.26 14.31
N ARG A 162 -20.32 1.22 14.33
CA ARG A 162 -20.00 2.03 15.51
C ARG A 162 -19.95 3.51 15.16
N LEU A 163 -20.32 4.36 16.11
CA LEU A 163 -20.03 5.78 16.01
C LEU A 163 -18.51 6.00 15.99
N ILE A 164 -18.05 7.02 15.26
CA ILE A 164 -16.62 7.19 14.96
C ILE A 164 -15.78 7.42 16.23
N ASP A 165 -16.34 8.13 17.21
CA ASP A 165 -15.75 8.40 18.52
C ASP A 165 -15.57 7.12 19.35
N ASP A 166 -16.58 6.24 19.39
CA ASP A 166 -16.45 4.91 20.02
C ASP A 166 -15.44 4.05 19.26
N MET A 167 -15.48 4.05 17.92
CA MET A 167 -14.59 3.23 17.11
C MET A 167 -13.12 3.62 17.26
N VAL A 168 -12.78 4.92 17.32
CA VAL A 168 -11.38 5.33 17.59
C VAL A 168 -10.93 4.88 18.98
N ALA A 169 -11.80 4.95 19.99
CA ALA A 169 -11.48 4.51 21.34
C ALA A 169 -11.31 2.98 21.43
N GLN A 170 -12.18 2.23 20.75
CA GLN A 170 -12.11 0.78 20.63
C GLN A 170 -10.84 0.34 19.90
N ALA A 171 -10.48 1.00 18.79
CA ALA A 171 -9.26 0.73 18.04
C ALA A 171 -8.03 0.86 18.94
N ILE A 172 -7.91 1.95 19.70
CA ILE A 172 -6.79 2.16 20.64
C ILE A 172 -6.71 1.07 21.72
N LYS A 173 -7.85 0.63 22.25
CA LYS A 173 -7.92 -0.41 23.31
C LYS A 173 -7.75 -1.84 22.79
N SER A 174 -7.97 -2.06 21.49
CA SER A 174 -7.96 -3.38 20.86
C SER A 174 -6.56 -3.98 20.73
N SER A 175 -6.51 -5.25 20.34
CA SER A 175 -5.28 -5.92 19.89
C SER A 175 -5.02 -5.78 18.38
N GLY A 176 -5.83 -5.00 17.66
CA GLY A 176 -5.94 -5.07 16.20
C GLY A 176 -6.63 -6.35 15.70
N GLY A 177 -6.45 -6.69 14.43
CA GLY A 177 -6.98 -7.91 13.81
C GLY A 177 -8.35 -7.75 13.16
N PHE A 178 -8.65 -6.56 12.64
CA PHE A 178 -9.93 -6.26 12.00
C PHE A 178 -9.78 -5.32 10.82
N VAL A 179 -10.79 -5.31 9.95
CA VAL A 179 -10.97 -4.32 8.89
C VAL A 179 -11.88 -3.21 9.39
N TRP A 180 -11.44 -1.96 9.28
CA TRP A 180 -12.20 -0.78 9.64
C TRP A 180 -12.64 -0.07 8.35
N ALA A 181 -13.91 -0.27 7.99
CA ALA A 181 -14.54 0.48 6.91
C ALA A 181 -14.74 1.93 7.35
N THR A 182 -14.18 2.88 6.60
CA THR A 182 -14.18 4.30 6.92
C THR A 182 -14.71 5.12 5.75
N LYS A 183 -15.33 6.25 6.06
CA LYS A 183 -15.65 7.28 5.05
C LYS A 183 -14.35 7.85 4.49
N ASN A 184 -14.45 8.57 3.38
CA ASN A 184 -13.28 9.04 2.65
C ASN A 184 -12.32 9.87 3.52
N TYR A 185 -12.85 10.80 4.32
CA TYR A 185 -12.06 11.67 5.20
C TYR A 185 -11.50 10.91 6.40
N ASP A 186 -12.34 10.12 7.10
CA ASP A 186 -11.91 9.31 8.25
C ASP A 186 -10.80 8.35 7.85
N GLY A 187 -10.93 7.69 6.69
CA GLY A 187 -9.92 6.78 6.19
C GLY A 187 -8.61 7.46 5.85
N ASP A 188 -8.64 8.72 5.40
CA ASP A 188 -7.42 9.51 5.17
C ASP A 188 -6.68 9.77 6.49
N VAL A 189 -7.39 10.33 7.48
CA VAL A 189 -6.80 10.73 8.76
C VAL A 189 -6.37 9.50 9.58
N GLN A 190 -7.26 8.52 9.74
CA GLN A 190 -7.01 7.36 10.61
C GLN A 190 -5.94 6.44 10.05
N SER A 191 -5.82 6.32 8.72
CA SER A 191 -4.76 5.48 8.16
C SER A 191 -3.37 6.05 8.38
N ASP A 192 -3.19 7.37 8.39
CA ASP A 192 -1.91 8.01 8.72
C ASP A 192 -1.57 7.83 10.21
N ILE A 193 -2.55 7.94 11.11
CA ILE A 193 -2.39 7.64 12.55
C ILE A 193 -1.98 6.18 12.76
N LEU A 194 -2.68 5.24 12.13
CA LEU A 194 -2.38 3.82 12.22
C LEU A 194 -0.97 3.54 11.68
N THR A 195 -0.62 4.13 10.54
CA THR A 195 0.71 3.95 9.97
C THR A 195 1.81 4.39 10.93
N GLN A 196 1.66 5.54 11.58
CA GLN A 196 2.62 6.00 12.58
C GLN A 196 2.62 5.13 13.84
N GLY A 197 1.46 4.58 14.23
CA GLY A 197 1.33 3.65 15.36
C GLY A 197 1.92 2.26 15.11
N PHE A 198 2.12 1.88 13.85
CA PHE A 198 2.84 0.67 13.44
C PHE A 198 4.30 0.95 13.02
N GLY A 199 4.81 2.16 13.22
CA GLY A 199 6.24 2.48 13.11
C GLY A 199 6.54 3.69 12.24
N SER A 200 6.21 3.64 10.95
CA SER A 200 6.57 4.70 9.98
C SER A 200 5.66 4.66 8.76
N LEU A 201 5.50 5.82 8.10
CA LEU A 201 4.86 5.96 6.78
C LEU A 201 5.43 5.01 5.71
N GLY A 202 6.69 4.59 5.85
CA GLY A 202 7.33 3.58 5.00
C GLY A 202 6.86 2.14 5.22
N MET A 203 6.04 1.89 6.24
CA MET A 203 5.58 0.56 6.67
C MET A 203 4.07 0.37 6.47
N MET A 204 3.51 0.94 5.40
CA MET A 204 2.08 0.81 5.08
C MET A 204 1.89 0.57 3.59
N THR A 205 1.14 -0.49 3.28
CA THR A 205 0.69 -0.78 1.92
C THR A 205 -0.60 -0.04 1.62
N SER A 206 -0.87 0.21 0.34
CA SER A 206 -2.13 0.78 -0.11
C SER A 206 -2.58 0.02 -1.35
N SER A 207 -3.82 -0.45 -1.38
CA SER A 207 -4.37 -1.18 -2.52
C SER A 207 -5.81 -0.78 -2.78
N LEU A 208 -6.08 -0.27 -3.98
CA LEU A 208 -7.43 -0.08 -4.49
C LEU A 208 -7.91 -1.40 -5.11
N ILE A 209 -9.09 -1.86 -4.71
CA ILE A 209 -9.68 -3.11 -5.22
C ILE A 209 -11.11 -2.81 -5.69
N THR A 210 -11.46 -3.23 -6.91
CA THR A 210 -12.83 -3.07 -7.42
C THR A 210 -13.82 -3.96 -6.65
N PRO A 211 -15.12 -3.60 -6.59
CA PRO A 211 -16.13 -4.38 -5.84
C PRO A 211 -16.29 -5.83 -6.31
N ASP A 212 -16.06 -6.10 -7.60
CA ASP A 212 -16.06 -7.45 -8.18
C ASP A 212 -14.79 -8.25 -7.85
N GLY A 213 -13.82 -7.60 -7.18
CA GLY A 213 -12.55 -8.17 -6.80
C GLY A 213 -11.68 -8.57 -7.99
N GLN A 214 -11.91 -8.01 -9.18
CA GLN A 214 -11.19 -8.35 -10.41
C GLN A 214 -10.02 -7.42 -10.74
N VAL A 215 -10.07 -6.15 -10.35
CA VAL A 215 -9.02 -5.16 -10.63
C VAL A 215 -8.38 -4.71 -9.33
N ILE A 216 -7.04 -4.68 -9.31
CA ILE A 216 -6.25 -4.10 -8.22
C ILE A 216 -5.32 -3.01 -8.74
N GLU A 217 -5.19 -1.92 -8.00
CA GLU A 217 -4.06 -1.01 -8.07
C GLU A 217 -3.34 -1.01 -6.73
N SER A 218 -2.01 -1.08 -6.75
CA SER A 218 -1.18 -1.13 -5.54
C SER A 218 -0.15 0.00 -5.55
N GLU A 219 -0.05 0.69 -4.42
CA GLU A 219 0.90 1.78 -4.18
C GLU A 219 1.43 1.75 -2.75
N ALA A 220 2.49 2.52 -2.49
CA ALA A 220 2.86 2.88 -1.13
C ALA A 220 1.85 3.89 -0.58
N ALA A 221 1.54 3.84 0.72
CA ALA A 221 0.59 4.80 1.31
C ALA A 221 1.14 6.24 1.41
N HIS A 222 2.46 6.41 1.38
CA HIS A 222 3.13 7.70 1.51
C HIS A 222 3.28 8.47 0.19
N GLY A 223 3.54 9.78 0.29
CA GLY A 223 3.81 10.65 -0.86
C GLY A 223 5.21 10.50 -1.47
N THR A 224 5.63 11.49 -2.28
CA THR A 224 6.89 11.44 -3.06
C THR A 224 8.18 11.64 -2.26
N VAL A 225 8.04 11.88 -0.95
CA VAL A 225 9.12 12.19 0.00
C VAL A 225 9.98 13.36 -0.48
N THR A 226 9.34 14.48 -0.81
CA THR A 226 10.00 15.66 -1.43
C THR A 226 11.18 16.17 -0.61
N ARG A 227 11.08 16.17 0.73
CA ARG A 227 12.18 16.61 1.61
C ARG A 227 13.47 15.83 1.34
N HIS A 228 13.40 14.51 1.24
CA HIS A 228 14.58 13.69 0.95
C HIS A 228 15.05 13.90 -0.49
N TYR A 229 14.12 14.12 -1.43
CA TYR A 229 14.49 14.45 -2.80
C TYR A 229 15.29 15.76 -2.90
N ARG A 230 15.00 16.77 -2.08
CA ARG A 230 15.79 18.01 -2.06
C ARG A 230 17.21 17.79 -1.55
N GLU A 231 17.41 16.89 -0.60
CA GLU A 231 18.75 16.51 -0.14
C GLU A 231 19.50 15.72 -1.22
N TYR A 232 18.82 14.78 -1.87
CA TYR A 232 19.36 14.07 -3.04
C TYR A 232 19.80 15.03 -4.15
N GLN A 233 19.01 16.06 -4.47
CA GLN A 233 19.37 17.06 -5.49
C GLN A 233 20.64 17.84 -5.15
N LYS A 234 21.00 17.95 -3.86
CA LYS A 234 22.24 18.60 -3.39
C LYS A 234 23.43 17.63 -3.35
N GLY A 235 23.22 16.35 -3.65
CA GLY A 235 24.23 15.30 -3.49
C GLY A 235 24.40 14.79 -2.05
N ASN A 236 23.49 15.15 -1.14
CA ASN A 236 23.53 14.69 0.25
C ASN A 236 22.99 13.25 0.37
N GLU A 237 23.47 12.51 1.37
CA GLU A 237 22.97 11.18 1.66
C GLU A 237 21.47 11.18 2.02
N THR A 238 20.77 10.12 1.60
CA THR A 238 19.35 9.94 1.93
C THR A 238 19.06 8.55 2.47
N SER A 239 18.21 8.49 3.49
CA SER A 239 17.70 7.24 4.06
C SER A 239 16.18 7.29 4.01
N THR A 240 15.65 6.93 2.84
CA THR A 240 14.22 6.83 2.58
C THR A 240 13.85 5.36 2.61
N ASN A 241 12.93 4.97 3.47
CA ASN A 241 12.49 3.59 3.59
C ASN A 241 11.83 3.09 2.28
N PRO A 242 12.38 2.05 1.61
CA PRO A 242 11.84 1.55 0.35
C PRO A 242 10.75 0.48 0.54
N VAL A 243 10.50 0.01 1.78
CA VAL A 243 9.71 -1.20 2.05
C VAL A 243 8.29 -1.11 1.49
N ALA A 244 7.53 -0.05 1.77
CA ALA A 244 6.19 0.12 1.18
C ALA A 244 6.19 0.14 -0.36
N SER A 245 7.26 0.66 -0.99
CA SER A 245 7.38 0.64 -2.46
C SER A 245 7.70 -0.76 -2.98
N ILE A 246 8.50 -1.55 -2.26
CA ILE A 246 8.73 -2.98 -2.57
C ILE A 246 7.41 -3.76 -2.41
N PHE A 247 6.68 -3.51 -1.32
CA PHE A 247 5.41 -4.17 -1.07
C PHE A 247 4.33 -3.83 -2.10
N ALA A 248 4.33 -2.61 -2.66
CA ALA A 248 3.46 -2.30 -3.79
C ALA A 248 3.70 -3.28 -4.96
N TRP A 249 4.97 -3.57 -5.30
CA TRP A 249 5.28 -4.58 -6.31
C TRP A 249 4.78 -5.98 -5.92
N THR A 250 5.15 -6.46 -4.73
CA THR A 250 4.83 -7.83 -4.31
C THR A 250 3.32 -8.06 -4.18
N ARG A 251 2.55 -7.08 -3.65
CA ARG A 251 1.09 -7.18 -3.51
C ARG A 251 0.40 -7.34 -4.86
N ARG A 252 0.84 -6.62 -5.88
CA ARG A 252 0.35 -6.88 -7.24
C ARG A 252 0.81 -8.23 -7.77
N LEU A 253 2.07 -8.64 -7.58
CA LEU A 253 2.55 -9.95 -8.06
C LEU A 253 1.77 -11.11 -7.43
N LEU A 254 1.46 -11.03 -6.13
CA LEU A 254 0.59 -11.96 -5.43
C LEU A 254 -0.82 -11.99 -6.01
N TYR A 255 -1.39 -10.82 -6.28
CA TYR A 255 -2.71 -10.74 -6.90
C TYR A 255 -2.71 -11.32 -8.33
N ARG A 256 -1.68 -11.04 -9.13
CA ARG A 256 -1.50 -11.65 -10.46
C ARG A 256 -1.37 -13.17 -10.37
N ALA A 257 -0.63 -13.68 -9.38
CA ALA A 257 -0.48 -15.11 -9.12
C ALA A 257 -1.79 -15.78 -8.66
N LYS A 258 -2.73 -15.00 -8.09
CA LYS A 258 -4.09 -15.47 -7.76
C LYS A 258 -5.00 -15.47 -8.99
N LEU A 259 -4.99 -14.40 -9.79
CA LEU A 259 -5.80 -14.30 -11.01
C LEU A 259 -5.43 -15.37 -12.04
N ASN A 260 -4.13 -15.60 -12.22
CA ASN A 260 -3.59 -16.68 -13.04
C ASN A 260 -2.71 -17.54 -12.13
N PRO A 261 -3.23 -18.66 -11.61
CA PRO A 261 -2.55 -19.51 -10.64
C PRO A 261 -1.08 -19.75 -11.00
N ASN A 262 -0.19 -19.08 -10.27
CA ASN A 262 1.25 -19.18 -10.45
C ASN A 262 1.94 -19.25 -9.08
N PRO A 263 2.10 -20.46 -8.51
CA PRO A 263 2.65 -20.62 -7.17
C PRO A 263 4.11 -20.15 -7.07
N ALA A 264 4.89 -20.24 -8.15
CA ALA A 264 6.27 -19.76 -8.18
C ALA A 264 6.34 -18.23 -8.07
N LEU A 265 5.47 -17.51 -8.78
CA LEU A 265 5.35 -16.05 -8.68
C LEU A 265 4.89 -15.62 -7.28
N ALA A 266 3.93 -16.34 -6.69
CA ALA A 266 3.49 -16.09 -5.33
C ALA A 266 4.60 -16.33 -4.31
N ALA A 267 5.37 -17.41 -4.46
CA ALA A 267 6.49 -17.74 -3.58
C ALA A 267 7.60 -16.68 -3.67
N PHE A 268 7.96 -16.24 -4.89
CA PHE A 268 8.90 -15.13 -5.08
C PHE A 268 8.44 -13.85 -4.36
N ALA A 269 7.17 -13.46 -4.54
CA ALA A 269 6.65 -12.25 -3.92
C ALA A 269 6.68 -12.33 -2.38
N ARG A 270 6.34 -13.50 -1.80
CA ARG A 270 6.44 -13.74 -0.35
C ARG A 270 7.88 -13.72 0.16
N ASP A 271 8.82 -14.29 -0.60
CA ASP A 271 10.24 -14.24 -0.22
C ASP A 271 10.77 -12.82 -0.20
N LEU A 272 10.35 -11.98 -1.15
CA LEU A 272 10.76 -10.57 -1.19
C LEU A 272 10.14 -9.77 -0.03
N GLU A 273 8.87 -10.02 0.32
CA GLU A 273 8.27 -9.43 1.53
C GLU A 273 9.01 -9.90 2.80
N ALA A 274 9.30 -11.20 2.91
CA ALA A 274 10.04 -11.77 4.04
C ALA A 274 11.48 -11.26 4.11
N ALA A 275 12.14 -11.06 2.96
CA ALA A 275 13.48 -10.48 2.91
C ALA A 275 13.48 -9.06 3.50
N CYS A 276 12.46 -8.25 3.20
CA CYS A 276 12.32 -6.92 3.80
C CYS A 276 12.14 -6.97 5.32
N THR A 277 11.26 -7.83 5.83
CA THR A 277 11.00 -7.91 7.28
C THR A 277 12.20 -8.51 8.02
N GLU A 278 12.82 -9.58 7.51
CA GLU A 278 13.99 -10.22 8.14
C GLU A 278 15.23 -9.32 8.11
N THR A 279 15.47 -8.54 7.05
CA THR A 279 16.57 -7.55 7.02
C THR A 279 16.43 -6.55 8.17
N THR A 280 15.20 -6.17 8.54
CA THR A 280 14.97 -5.30 9.69
C THR A 280 14.99 -6.06 11.02
N ASP A 281 14.15 -7.07 11.17
CA ASP A 281 13.91 -7.73 12.47
C ASP A 281 15.07 -8.62 12.89
N ALA A 282 15.58 -9.46 11.98
CA ALA A 282 16.66 -10.40 12.26
C ALA A 282 18.03 -9.74 12.16
N ASP A 283 18.31 -9.04 11.06
CA ASP A 283 19.66 -8.49 10.81
C ASP A 283 19.88 -7.11 11.46
N GLY A 284 18.82 -6.41 11.86
CA GLY A 284 18.91 -5.07 12.46
C GLY A 284 19.31 -3.97 11.48
N VAL A 285 19.25 -4.22 10.17
CA VAL A 285 19.56 -3.23 9.13
C VAL A 285 18.31 -2.39 8.90
N ILE A 286 18.35 -1.12 9.27
CA ILE A 286 17.17 -0.24 9.25
C ILE A 286 17.46 1.13 8.65
N THR A 287 16.44 1.74 8.06
CA THR A 287 16.48 3.13 7.61
C THR A 287 16.22 4.12 8.75
N LYS A 288 16.54 5.40 8.51
CA LYS A 288 16.56 6.46 9.53
C LYS A 288 15.22 6.69 10.23
N ASP A 289 14.10 6.49 9.52
CA ASP A 289 12.76 6.57 10.08
C ASP A 289 12.50 5.48 11.14
N LEU A 290 12.92 4.25 10.87
CA LEU A 290 12.79 3.13 11.81
C LEU A 290 13.77 3.27 12.99
N ALA A 291 14.99 3.72 12.74
CA ALA A 291 15.93 4.05 13.81
C ALA A 291 15.40 5.17 14.72
N LEU A 292 14.71 6.16 14.15
CA LEU A 292 14.04 7.20 14.93
C LEU A 292 12.91 6.64 15.80
N ALA A 293 12.15 5.66 15.30
CA ALA A 293 11.10 4.99 16.07
C ALA A 293 11.69 4.20 17.27
N ILE A 294 12.86 3.57 17.11
CA ILE A 294 13.53 2.81 18.18
C ILE A 294 14.22 3.73 19.19
N HIS A 295 15.02 4.70 18.71
CA HIS A 295 15.96 5.45 19.55
C HIS A 295 15.49 6.87 19.91
N GLY A 296 14.47 7.39 19.24
CA GLY A 296 13.97 8.74 19.44
C GLY A 296 15.08 9.79 19.36
N LYS A 297 15.18 10.65 20.39
CA LYS A 297 16.22 11.69 20.48
C LYS A 297 17.64 11.14 20.64
N ALA A 298 17.80 9.88 21.06
CA ALA A 298 19.10 9.23 21.23
C ALA A 298 19.62 8.58 19.95
N MET A 299 18.93 8.73 18.82
CA MET A 299 19.36 8.21 17.52
C MET A 299 20.70 8.82 17.09
N ARG A 300 21.64 7.96 16.68
CA ARG A 300 22.98 8.30 16.18
C ARG A 300 23.14 7.81 14.74
N ARG A 301 24.22 8.22 14.06
CA ARG A 301 24.43 7.92 12.62
C ARG A 301 24.61 6.42 12.38
N GLU A 302 25.23 5.71 13.31
CA GLU A 302 25.47 4.27 13.22
C GLU A 302 24.21 3.41 13.41
N HIS A 303 23.08 3.99 13.85
CA HIS A 303 21.84 3.25 14.06
C HIS A 303 21.05 3.00 12.77
N TRP A 304 21.43 3.64 11.65
CA TRP A 304 20.69 3.52 10.40
C TRP A 304 21.59 3.53 9.18
N VAL A 305 21.07 2.98 8.08
CA VAL A 305 21.74 2.95 6.79
C VAL A 305 21.03 3.80 5.75
N VAL A 306 21.75 4.19 4.71
CA VAL A 306 21.16 4.89 3.55
C VAL A 306 20.30 3.93 2.72
N THR A 307 19.44 4.50 1.87
CA THR A 307 18.45 3.75 1.08
C THR A 307 19.08 2.61 0.28
N ASP A 308 20.24 2.85 -0.33
CA ASP A 308 20.89 1.84 -1.18
C ASP A 308 21.43 0.68 -0.37
N VAL A 309 22.10 0.94 0.76
CA VAL A 309 22.62 -0.11 1.65
C VAL A 309 21.48 -0.98 2.20
N TYR A 310 20.34 -0.40 2.56
CA TYR A 310 19.16 -1.19 2.96
C TYR A 310 18.66 -2.06 1.80
N THR A 311 18.54 -1.50 0.60
CA THR A 311 18.03 -2.21 -0.58
C THR A 311 18.97 -3.36 -0.99
N ASP A 312 20.28 -3.14 -0.91
CA ASP A 312 21.29 -4.16 -1.22
C ASP A 312 21.27 -5.29 -0.18
N ALA A 313 21.02 -4.98 1.10
CA ALA A 313 20.82 -5.97 2.15
C ALA A 313 19.56 -6.84 1.90
N VAL A 314 18.45 -6.22 1.50
CA VAL A 314 17.22 -6.93 1.10
C VAL A 314 17.50 -7.83 -0.11
N LYS A 315 18.26 -7.34 -1.10
CA LYS A 315 18.65 -8.14 -2.27
C LYS A 315 19.46 -9.37 -1.85
N GLY A 316 20.47 -9.19 -1.00
CA GLY A 316 21.30 -10.29 -0.51
C GLY A 316 20.47 -11.34 0.25
N LYS A 317 19.51 -10.91 1.06
CA LYS A 317 18.58 -11.81 1.76
C LYS A 317 17.66 -12.55 0.78
N LEU A 318 17.14 -11.86 -0.24
CA LEU A 318 16.34 -12.48 -1.29
C LEU A 318 17.16 -13.55 -2.03
N ASP A 319 18.38 -13.24 -2.47
CA ASP A 319 19.26 -14.19 -3.17
C ASP A 319 19.49 -15.46 -2.34
N GLN A 320 19.73 -15.32 -1.02
CA GLN A 320 19.85 -16.45 -0.11
C GLN A 320 18.58 -17.31 -0.06
N LYS A 321 17.40 -16.69 0.02
CA LYS A 321 16.11 -17.41 0.03
C LYS A 321 15.87 -18.16 -1.27
N LEU A 322 16.17 -17.53 -2.40
CA LEU A 322 16.00 -18.13 -3.72
C LEU A 322 16.95 -19.33 -3.92
N ALA A 323 18.21 -19.20 -3.50
CA ALA A 323 19.17 -20.30 -3.52
C ALA A 323 18.72 -21.47 -2.64
N ALA A 324 18.32 -21.20 -1.39
CA ALA A 324 17.85 -22.23 -0.47
C ALA A 324 16.57 -22.96 -0.96
N ARG A 325 15.73 -22.30 -1.77
CA ARG A 325 14.58 -22.96 -2.41
C ARG A 325 15.00 -23.84 -3.59
N ALA A 326 15.99 -23.43 -4.37
CA ALA A 326 16.49 -24.22 -5.50
C ALA A 326 17.16 -25.54 -5.05
N GLU A 327 17.68 -25.58 -3.82
CA GLU A 327 18.29 -26.76 -3.21
C GLU A 327 17.28 -27.75 -2.61
N LYS A 328 16.00 -27.38 -2.49
CA LYS A 328 14.95 -28.29 -2.01
C LYS A 328 14.38 -29.08 -3.19
N PRO A 329 14.50 -30.42 -3.19
CA PRO A 329 14.08 -31.28 -4.30
C PRO A 329 12.57 -31.27 -4.56
#